data_AF-A0A372P057-F1
#
_entry.id   AF-A0A372P057-F1
#
_cell.length_a   1.000
_cell.length_b   1.000
_cell.length_c   1.000
_cell.angle_alpha   90.00
_cell.angle_beta   90.00
_cell.angle_gamma   90.00
#
_symmetry.space_group_name_H-M   'P 1'
#
loop_
_entity.id
_entity.type
_entity.pdbx_description
1 polymer ?
#
loop_
_entity_poly.entity_id
_entity_poly.type
_entity_poly.pdbx_seq_one_letter_code
_entity_poly.pdbx_strand_id
1 'polypeptide(L)'
;MFAYSLKASEEFINCADKQLTDIFIERTGVTPGKNVCISLAKHYTGAPIYTDYLIKGSNFLGRKLMINLYVNHSWLPITILWKSKTKKDYKLHDTNIDCDDIEFWFEELDVALIHKQLYPNVKLPFKLKDLSYELVVTRINMDATIEIKLKPEHQSVADKIINEVDSFIAKFNEDSEKKDRKYGVIYNWTPKIELGNIVFDINLGSTGPYFFKKLFPFLSELNYFERIELC
;
A
#
# COMPACT_ATOMS: atom_id res chain seq x y z
N MET A 1 13.80 -6.21 28.81
CA MET A 1 13.80 -6.23 27.32
C MET A 1 14.61 -5.03 26.88
N PHE A 2 15.84 -5.22 26.39
CA PHE A 2 16.69 -4.10 25.96
C PHE A 2 16.25 -3.66 24.56
N ALA A 3 15.77 -2.42 24.44
CA ALA A 3 15.54 -1.78 23.16
C ALA A 3 16.84 -1.10 22.73
N TYR A 4 17.55 -1.69 21.78
CA TYR A 4 18.68 -1.02 21.14
C TYR A 4 18.12 -0.06 20.10
N SER A 5 18.17 1.25 20.36
CA SER A 5 17.85 2.26 19.35
C SER A 5 19.07 2.45 18.44
N LEU A 6 18.90 2.18 17.15
CA LEU A 6 19.90 2.55 16.15
C LEU A 6 19.91 4.08 16.04
N LYS A 7 21.04 4.73 16.36
CA LYS A 7 21.17 6.19 16.23
C LYS A 7 21.83 6.50 14.89
N ALA A 8 21.08 7.13 13.99
CA ALA A 8 21.60 7.69 12.74
C ALA A 8 21.62 9.22 12.82
N SER A 9 22.61 9.85 12.18
CA SER A 9 22.63 11.30 12.00
C SER A 9 21.66 11.71 10.90
N GLU A 10 21.15 12.94 10.99
CA GLU A 10 20.26 13.50 9.98
C GLU A 10 20.95 13.59 8.61
N GLU A 11 22.23 13.95 8.59
CA GLU A 11 23.04 13.99 7.36
C GLU A 11 23.13 12.63 6.69
N PHE A 12 23.34 11.56 7.46
CA PHE A 12 23.37 10.19 6.94
C PHE A 12 22.03 9.84 6.28
N ILE A 13 20.93 10.12 6.98
CA ILE A 13 19.58 9.86 6.49
C ILE A 13 19.32 10.64 5.20
N ASN A 14 19.69 11.91 5.14
CA ASN A 14 19.47 12.75 3.97
C ASN A 14 20.28 12.30 2.75
N CYS A 15 21.56 11.93 2.92
CA CYS A 15 22.34 11.39 1.81
C CYS A 15 21.76 10.04 1.32
N ALA A 16 21.36 9.17 2.25
CA ALA A 16 20.79 7.87 1.94
C ALA A 16 19.44 8.00 1.23
N ASP A 17 18.53 8.83 1.73
CA ASP A 17 17.19 9.05 1.18
C ASP A 17 17.27 9.53 -0.28
N LYS A 18 18.14 10.51 -0.56
CA LYS A 18 18.36 11.04 -1.90
C LYS A 18 18.80 9.95 -2.89
N GLN A 19 19.83 9.19 -2.55
CA GLN A 19 20.40 8.19 -3.47
C GLN A 19 19.50 6.95 -3.59
N LEU A 20 18.97 6.45 -2.47
CA LEU A 20 18.18 5.22 -2.44
C LEU A 20 16.81 5.41 -3.07
N THR A 21 16.21 6.61 -2.99
CA THR A 21 14.94 6.90 -3.67
C THR A 21 15.07 6.75 -5.18
N ASP A 22 16.10 7.35 -5.77
CA ASP A 22 16.33 7.28 -7.21
C ASP A 22 16.57 5.83 -7.66
N ILE A 23 17.42 5.09 -6.94
CA ILE A 23 17.70 3.67 -7.21
C ILE A 23 16.43 2.82 -7.07
N PHE A 24 15.59 3.10 -6.07
CA PHE A 24 14.35 2.37 -5.84
C PHE A 24 13.37 2.58 -6.99
N ILE A 25 13.16 3.83 -7.41
CA ILE A 25 12.28 4.19 -8.54
C ILE A 25 12.79 3.54 -9.83
N GLU A 26 14.09 3.64 -10.11
CA GLU A 26 14.70 3.04 -11.30
C GLU A 26 14.47 1.52 -11.36
N ARG A 27 14.64 0.81 -10.25
CA ARG A 27 14.52 -0.66 -10.22
C ARG A 27 13.09 -1.17 -10.19
N THR A 28 12.18 -0.43 -9.57
CA THR A 28 10.82 -0.92 -9.28
C THR A 28 9.74 -0.27 -10.14
N GLY A 29 9.98 0.93 -10.65
CA GLY A 29 8.97 1.78 -11.27
C GLY A 29 7.97 2.39 -10.27
N VAL A 30 8.24 2.29 -8.96
CA VAL A 30 7.32 2.72 -7.90
C VAL A 30 7.88 3.95 -7.20
N THR A 31 7.06 5.01 -7.12
CA THR A 31 7.37 6.20 -6.33
C THR A 31 7.12 5.94 -4.84
N PRO A 32 8.13 6.12 -3.95
CA PRO A 32 7.93 6.02 -2.51
C PRO A 32 6.85 6.99 -2.00
N GLY A 33 6.14 6.59 -0.95
CA GLY A 33 5.02 7.36 -0.40
C GLY A 33 4.44 6.70 0.85
N LYS A 34 3.19 7.02 1.19
CA LYS A 34 2.53 6.46 2.40
C LYS A 34 2.48 4.93 2.43
N ASN A 35 2.43 4.30 1.26
CA ASN A 35 2.33 2.84 1.11
C ASN A 35 3.67 2.16 0.81
N VAL A 36 4.75 2.93 0.62
CA VAL A 36 6.10 2.40 0.37
C VAL A 36 7.12 3.31 1.06
N CYS A 37 7.65 2.88 2.19
CA CYS A 37 8.68 3.65 2.90
C CYS A 37 9.70 2.74 3.60
N ILE A 38 10.94 3.21 3.69
CA ILE A 38 11.96 2.55 4.50
C ILE A 38 11.65 2.82 5.97
N SER A 39 11.66 1.77 6.80
CA SER A 39 11.42 1.94 8.23
C SER A 39 12.29 1.02 9.08
N LEU A 40 12.79 1.61 10.16
CA LEU A 40 13.57 0.93 11.18
C LEU A 40 12.61 0.16 12.11
N ALA A 41 12.08 -0.96 11.63
CA ALA A 41 11.27 -1.85 12.47
C ALA A 41 12.14 -2.77 13.35
N LYS A 42 11.52 -3.36 14.38
CA LYS A 42 12.18 -4.28 15.32
C LYS A 42 12.92 -5.40 14.59
N HIS A 43 14.22 -5.52 14.86
CA HIS A 43 15.06 -6.59 14.32
C HIS A 43 15.04 -7.83 15.22
N TYR A 44 15.22 -9.01 14.64
CA TYR A 44 15.36 -10.27 15.38
C TYR A 44 16.62 -10.23 16.26
N THR A 45 16.49 -10.66 17.52
CA THR A 45 17.62 -10.80 18.45
C THR A 45 18.57 -11.89 17.95
N GLY A 46 19.84 -11.57 17.72
CA GLY A 46 20.90 -12.54 17.41
C GLY A 46 21.67 -12.34 16.11
N ALA A 47 21.24 -11.44 15.22
CA ALA A 47 22.00 -11.06 14.02
C ALA A 47 22.36 -9.56 14.05
N PRO A 48 23.60 -9.18 13.66
CA PRO A 48 24.01 -7.78 13.64
C PRO A 48 23.27 -7.02 12.54
N ILE A 49 22.47 -6.02 12.95
CA ILE A 49 21.74 -5.10 12.07
C ILE A 49 22.70 -4.26 11.23
N TYR A 50 23.87 -3.96 11.81
CA TYR A 50 24.92 -3.14 11.22
C TYR A 50 26.24 -3.89 11.32
N THR A 51 26.92 -4.08 10.18
CA THR A 51 28.19 -4.82 10.12
C THR A 51 28.99 -4.44 8.88
N ASP A 52 30.21 -4.97 8.82
CA ASP A 52 31.14 -4.76 7.72
C ASP A 52 31.04 -5.90 6.73
N TYR A 53 31.37 -5.60 5.47
CA TYR A 53 31.50 -6.61 4.43
C TYR A 53 32.67 -6.25 3.51
N LEU A 54 33.28 -7.29 2.92
CA LEU A 54 34.31 -7.10 1.90
C LEU A 54 33.62 -6.91 0.54
N ILE A 55 33.91 -5.81 -0.14
CA ILE A 55 33.36 -5.57 -1.48
C ILE A 55 34.01 -6.55 -2.46
N LYS A 56 33.21 -7.41 -3.08
CA LYS A 56 33.66 -8.47 -4.01
C LYS A 56 34.56 -7.89 -5.10
N GLY A 57 35.76 -8.46 -5.26
CA GLY A 57 36.74 -8.00 -6.25
C GLY A 57 37.55 -6.78 -5.80
N SER A 58 37.49 -6.37 -4.53
CA SER A 58 38.30 -5.29 -3.97
C SER A 58 38.82 -5.63 -2.58
N ASN A 59 39.86 -4.91 -2.14
CA ASN A 59 40.37 -4.97 -0.77
C ASN A 59 39.67 -3.95 0.17
N PHE A 60 38.50 -3.43 -0.23
CA PHE A 60 37.79 -2.40 0.51
C PHE A 60 36.66 -2.97 1.37
N LEU A 61 36.57 -2.43 2.59
CA LEU A 61 35.47 -2.69 3.51
C LEU A 61 34.34 -1.71 3.21
N GLY A 62 33.15 -2.26 2.95
CA GLY A 62 31.90 -1.52 2.97
C GLY A 62 31.14 -1.77 4.28
N ARG A 63 30.09 -0.99 4.49
CA ARG A 63 29.18 -1.11 5.63
C ARG A 63 27.80 -1.55 5.16
N LYS A 64 27.13 -2.40 5.93
CA LYS A 64 25.78 -2.86 5.63
C LYS A 64 24.82 -2.64 6.78
N LEU A 65 23.56 -2.36 6.44
CA LEU A 65 22.44 -2.13 7.34
C LEU A 65 21.25 -2.99 6.90
N MET A 66 20.82 -3.92 7.75
CA MET A 66 19.64 -4.75 7.53
C MET A 66 18.41 -4.11 8.19
N ILE A 67 17.43 -3.69 7.39
CA ILE A 67 16.22 -2.99 7.86
C ILE A 67 14.99 -3.52 7.12
N ASN A 68 13.83 -2.89 7.33
CA ASN A 68 12.62 -3.29 6.62
C ASN A 68 12.11 -2.17 5.70
N LEU A 69 11.69 -2.56 4.50
CA LEU A 69 10.84 -1.77 3.64
C LEU A 69 9.39 -2.07 4.01
N TYR A 70 8.64 -1.03 4.37
CA TYR A 70 7.21 -1.11 4.55
C TYR A 70 6.54 -1.00 3.18
N VAL A 71 5.82 -2.05 2.76
CA VAL A 71 5.05 -2.09 1.52
C VAL A 71 3.61 -2.43 1.87
N ASN A 72 2.73 -1.44 1.77
CA ASN A 72 1.31 -1.46 2.12
C ASN A 72 1.04 -1.88 3.58
N HIS A 73 1.05 -3.18 3.90
CA HIS A 73 0.87 -3.74 5.25
C HIS A 73 1.91 -4.82 5.59
N SER A 74 2.96 -4.94 4.77
CA SER A 74 4.00 -5.94 4.89
C SER A 74 5.36 -5.31 5.19
N TRP A 75 6.16 -6.02 5.97
CA TRP A 75 7.53 -5.65 6.29
C TRP A 75 8.47 -6.56 5.50
N LEU A 76 9.18 -6.00 4.55
CA LEU A 76 10.14 -6.72 3.72
C LEU A 76 11.57 -6.45 4.22
N PRO A 77 12.32 -7.48 4.63
CA PRO A 77 13.72 -7.29 4.99
C PRO A 77 14.50 -6.86 3.74
N ILE A 78 15.26 -5.78 3.87
CA ILE A 78 16.18 -5.26 2.86
C ILE A 78 17.54 -5.01 3.48
N THR A 79 18.60 -5.10 2.67
CA THR A 79 19.95 -4.70 3.08
C THR A 79 20.35 -3.46 2.29
N ILE A 80 20.68 -2.39 3.01
CA ILE A 80 21.34 -1.20 2.47
C ILE A 80 22.84 -1.36 2.65
N LEU A 81 23.59 -1.08 1.60
CA LEU A 81 25.04 -1.10 1.55
C LEU A 81 25.55 0.31 1.29
N TRP A 82 26.70 0.65 1.87
CA TRP A 82 27.41 1.87 1.51
C TRP A 82 28.92 1.74 1.61
N LYS A 83 29.61 2.61 0.86
CA LYS A 83 31.06 2.82 0.91
C LYS A 83 31.39 4.28 0.66
N SER A 84 32.61 4.68 0.98
CA SER A 84 33.20 5.96 0.56
C SER A 84 34.03 5.79 -0.71
N LYS A 85 34.04 6.80 -1.58
CA LYS A 85 34.94 6.88 -2.74
C LYS A 85 36.38 7.17 -2.32
N THR A 86 36.57 7.98 -1.28
CA THR A 86 37.87 8.36 -0.70
C THR A 86 38.40 7.38 0.35
N LYS A 87 37.66 6.30 0.62
CA LYS A 87 37.97 5.28 1.66
C LYS A 87 37.78 5.77 3.09
N LYS A 88 37.09 6.90 3.30
CA LYS A 88 36.65 7.33 4.62
C LYS A 88 35.62 6.35 5.17
N ASP A 89 35.78 5.98 6.43
CA ASP A 89 34.87 5.04 7.08
C ASP A 89 33.67 5.77 7.69
N TYR A 90 32.56 5.85 6.94
CA TYR A 90 31.32 6.48 7.42
C TYR A 90 30.46 5.52 8.24
N LYS A 91 30.08 5.96 9.43
CA LYS A 91 29.17 5.27 10.35
C LYS A 91 27.83 6.00 10.41
N LEU A 92 26.81 5.27 10.87
CA LEU A 92 25.43 5.77 10.97
C LEU A 92 25.32 7.08 11.77
N HIS A 93 26.10 7.22 12.83
CA HIS A 93 26.04 8.34 13.77
C HIS A 93 27.06 9.44 13.45
N ASP A 94 27.82 9.32 12.37
CA ASP A 94 28.81 10.32 12.01
C ASP A 94 28.13 11.64 11.61
N THR A 95 28.76 12.73 12.02
CA THR A 95 28.41 14.10 11.63
C THR A 95 29.53 14.64 10.73
N ASN A 96 29.20 15.54 9.80
CA ASN A 96 30.01 15.98 8.66
C ASN A 96 30.21 14.87 7.59
N ILE A 97 29.10 14.28 7.16
CA ILE A 97 29.07 13.34 6.03
C ILE A 97 29.10 14.12 4.71
N ASP A 98 30.03 13.75 3.83
CA ASP A 98 30.06 14.26 2.45
C ASP A 98 29.19 13.35 1.56
N CYS A 99 28.01 13.85 1.16
CA CYS A 99 27.08 13.11 0.31
C CYS A 99 27.66 12.78 -1.09
N ASP A 100 28.67 13.51 -1.55
CA ASP A 100 29.31 13.24 -2.84
C ASP A 100 30.38 12.14 -2.73
N ASP A 101 30.88 11.89 -1.53
CA ASP A 101 31.86 10.84 -1.24
C ASP A 101 31.22 9.50 -0.87
N ILE A 102 30.11 9.51 -0.12
CA ILE A 102 29.38 8.30 0.25
C ILE A 102 28.46 7.81 -0.88
N GLU A 103 28.47 6.51 -1.15
CA GLU A 103 27.64 5.86 -2.17
C GLU A 103 26.77 4.80 -1.50
N PHE A 104 25.46 4.86 -1.72
CA PHE A 104 24.45 3.95 -1.17
C PHE A 104 23.82 3.07 -2.25
N TRP A 105 23.49 1.82 -1.92
CA TRP A 105 22.70 0.95 -2.79
C TRP A 105 22.00 -0.17 -2.00
N PHE A 106 21.04 -0.83 -2.65
CA PHE A 106 20.42 -2.06 -2.12
C PHE A 106 21.23 -3.28 -2.55
N GLU A 107 21.49 -4.21 -1.62
CA GLU A 107 22.09 -5.51 -1.93
C GLU A 107 21.19 -6.28 -2.90
N GLU A 108 19.93 -6.50 -2.51
CA GLU A 108 18.89 -7.11 -3.32
C GLU A 108 17.54 -6.43 -3.04
N LEU A 109 16.73 -6.28 -4.09
CA LEU A 109 15.32 -5.88 -3.99
C LEU A 109 14.49 -6.96 -4.68
N ASP A 110 13.58 -7.60 -3.95
CA ASP A 110 12.61 -8.51 -4.55
C ASP A 110 11.47 -7.70 -5.20
N VAL A 111 11.72 -7.24 -6.43
CA VAL A 111 10.78 -6.41 -7.20
C VAL A 111 9.44 -7.11 -7.38
N ALA A 112 9.44 -8.42 -7.63
CA ALA A 112 8.22 -9.19 -7.83
C ALA A 112 7.38 -9.24 -6.54
N LEU A 113 8.02 -9.45 -5.39
CA LEU A 113 7.34 -9.43 -4.09
C LEU A 113 6.83 -8.04 -3.72
N ILE A 114 7.59 -6.97 -4.00
CA ILE A 114 7.14 -5.58 -3.81
C ILE A 114 5.85 -5.34 -4.60
N HIS A 115 5.83 -5.68 -5.89
CA HIS A 115 4.64 -5.55 -6.73
C HIS A 115 3.48 -6.42 -6.22
N LYS A 116 3.74 -7.67 -5.84
CA LYS A 116 2.72 -8.56 -5.25
C LYS A 116 2.14 -8.01 -3.94
N GLN A 117 2.91 -7.27 -3.15
CA GLN A 117 2.44 -6.69 -1.88
C GLN A 117 1.76 -5.34 -2.05
N LEU A 118 2.14 -4.58 -3.09
CA LEU A 118 1.40 -3.40 -3.53
C LEU A 118 0.04 -3.77 -4.11
N TYR A 119 -0.02 -4.91 -4.80
CA TYR A 119 -1.21 -5.41 -5.48
C TYR A 119 -1.54 -6.85 -5.03
N PRO A 120 -1.85 -7.07 -3.73
CA PRO A 120 -2.10 -8.41 -3.24
C PRO A 120 -3.41 -8.95 -3.82
N ASN A 121 -3.42 -10.20 -4.27
CA ASN A 121 -4.66 -10.91 -4.62
C ASN A 121 -5.57 -10.96 -3.38
N VAL A 122 -6.54 -10.05 -3.31
CA VAL A 122 -7.30 -9.80 -2.08
C VAL A 122 -8.36 -10.88 -1.89
N LYS A 123 -8.11 -11.81 -0.96
CA LYS A 123 -9.23 -12.47 -0.28
C LYS A 123 -9.89 -11.42 0.62
N LEU A 124 -11.16 -11.14 0.39
CA LEU A 124 -11.93 -10.21 1.21
C LEU A 124 -11.87 -10.63 2.69
N PRO A 125 -11.73 -9.69 3.66
CA PRO A 125 -11.64 -10.00 5.10
C PRO A 125 -12.98 -10.46 5.70
N PHE A 126 -13.97 -10.73 4.86
CA PHE A 126 -15.29 -11.20 5.23
C PHE A 126 -15.74 -12.28 4.25
N LYS A 127 -16.48 -13.26 4.76
CA LYS A 127 -17.21 -14.20 3.91
C LYS A 127 -18.48 -13.51 3.42
N LEU A 128 -18.70 -13.57 2.12
CA LEU A 128 -19.97 -13.21 1.50
C LEU A 128 -20.88 -14.43 1.49
N LYS A 129 -22.19 -14.17 1.55
CA LYS A 129 -23.18 -15.17 1.17
C LYS A 129 -23.17 -15.31 -0.36
N ASP A 130 -23.86 -16.31 -0.88
CA ASP A 130 -24.07 -16.45 -2.32
C ASP A 130 -24.68 -15.16 -2.87
N LEU A 131 -24.01 -14.57 -3.85
CA LEU A 131 -24.42 -13.34 -4.52
C LEU A 131 -25.20 -13.68 -5.78
N SER A 132 -26.15 -12.82 -6.15
CA SER A 132 -26.94 -12.96 -7.39
C SER A 132 -26.18 -12.55 -8.66
N TYR A 133 -24.88 -12.24 -8.54
CA TYR A 133 -24.03 -11.71 -9.60
C TYR A 133 -22.58 -12.22 -9.43
N GLU A 134 -21.81 -12.13 -10.51
CA GLU A 134 -20.37 -12.38 -10.45
C GLU A 134 -19.66 -11.22 -9.75
N LEU A 135 -18.96 -11.49 -8.64
CA LEU A 135 -18.11 -10.50 -7.99
C LEU A 135 -16.65 -10.73 -8.39
N VAL A 136 -16.06 -9.74 -9.05
CA VAL A 136 -14.63 -9.70 -9.36
C VAL A 136 -13.95 -8.68 -8.45
N VAL A 137 -12.91 -9.10 -7.75
CA VAL A 137 -12.12 -8.20 -6.88
C VAL A 137 -10.71 -8.14 -7.41
N THR A 138 -10.40 -7.04 -8.09
CA THR A 138 -9.06 -6.77 -8.61
C THR A 138 -8.23 -6.12 -7.50
N ARG A 139 -8.77 -5.10 -6.83
CA ARG A 139 -8.07 -4.38 -5.76
C ARG A 139 -9.06 -3.70 -4.79
N ILE A 140 -8.61 -3.45 -3.56
CA ILE A 140 -9.32 -2.64 -2.56
C ILE A 140 -8.34 -1.63 -1.97
N ASN A 141 -8.56 -0.34 -2.23
CA ASN A 141 -7.83 0.76 -1.59
C ASN A 141 -8.78 1.71 -0.86
N MET A 142 -8.21 2.77 -0.28
CA MET A 142 -8.99 3.89 0.27
C MET A 142 -9.86 4.58 -0.78
N ASP A 143 -9.37 4.71 -2.01
CA ASP A 143 -10.16 5.11 -3.17
C ASP A 143 -10.42 3.85 -4.00
N ALA A 144 -11.70 3.51 -4.18
CA ALA A 144 -12.12 2.30 -4.87
C ALA A 144 -13.08 2.67 -6.00
N THR A 145 -12.90 2.03 -7.15
CA THR A 145 -13.85 2.14 -8.26
C THR A 145 -14.69 0.88 -8.30
N ILE A 146 -16.01 1.04 -8.28
CA ILE A 146 -16.97 -0.06 -8.42
C ILE A 146 -17.61 0.04 -9.79
N GLU A 147 -17.32 -0.92 -10.65
CA GLU A 147 -17.98 -1.05 -11.95
C GLU A 147 -19.12 -2.06 -11.85
N ILE A 148 -20.31 -1.64 -12.24
CA ILE A 148 -21.53 -2.42 -12.16
C ILE A 148 -22.06 -2.63 -13.57
N LYS A 149 -22.04 -3.90 -14.00
CA LYS A 149 -22.63 -4.34 -15.25
C LYS A 149 -24.06 -4.83 -14.99
N LEU A 150 -25.03 -4.14 -15.57
CA LEU A 150 -26.44 -4.51 -15.48
C LEU A 150 -26.76 -5.68 -16.40
N LYS A 151 -27.71 -6.52 -16.00
CA LYS A 151 -28.31 -7.51 -16.90
C LYS A 151 -28.96 -6.79 -18.10
N PRO A 152 -28.96 -7.38 -19.31
CA PRO A 152 -29.47 -6.72 -20.53
C PRO A 152 -30.88 -6.15 -20.38
N GLU A 153 -31.77 -6.85 -19.68
CA GLU A 153 -33.17 -6.46 -19.44
C GLU A 153 -33.34 -5.28 -18.46
N HIS A 154 -32.28 -4.89 -17.75
CA HIS A 154 -32.30 -3.84 -16.72
C HIS A 154 -31.48 -2.60 -17.09
N GLN A 155 -31.01 -2.49 -18.32
CA GLN A 155 -30.21 -1.35 -18.79
C GLN A 155 -30.93 0.00 -18.65
N SER A 156 -32.27 0.03 -18.79
CA SER A 156 -33.07 1.25 -18.70
C SER A 156 -33.26 1.79 -17.28
N VAL A 157 -32.87 1.05 -16.23
CA VAL A 157 -33.06 1.46 -14.83
C VAL A 157 -31.76 1.96 -14.17
N ALA A 158 -30.73 2.28 -14.94
CA ALA A 158 -29.43 2.70 -14.42
C ALA A 158 -29.51 3.88 -13.44
N ASP A 159 -30.25 4.95 -13.80
CA ASP A 159 -30.43 6.10 -12.92
C ASP A 159 -31.16 5.75 -11.61
N LYS A 160 -32.12 4.82 -11.67
CA LYS A 160 -32.82 4.33 -10.47
C LYS A 160 -31.84 3.62 -9.54
N ILE A 161 -30.97 2.78 -10.10
CA ILE A 161 -29.94 2.05 -9.34
C ILE A 161 -28.95 3.02 -8.71
N ILE A 162 -28.54 4.07 -9.42
CA ILE A 162 -27.68 5.12 -8.85
C ILE A 162 -28.31 5.71 -7.60
N ASN A 163 -29.57 6.11 -7.67
CA ASN A 163 -30.30 6.66 -6.52
C ASN A 163 -30.45 5.67 -5.35
N GLU A 164 -30.62 4.38 -5.65
CA GLU A 164 -30.69 3.33 -4.62
C GLU A 164 -29.35 3.15 -3.89
N VAL A 165 -28.23 3.18 -4.62
CA VAL A 165 -26.89 3.12 -4.03
C VAL A 165 -26.57 4.38 -3.24
N ASP A 166 -26.92 5.56 -3.74
CA ASP A 166 -26.73 6.83 -3.02
C ASP A 166 -27.48 6.83 -1.68
N SER A 167 -28.74 6.37 -1.71
CA SER A 167 -29.57 6.24 -0.51
C SER A 167 -28.98 5.21 0.46
N PHE A 168 -28.42 4.12 -0.04
CA PHE A 168 -27.73 3.12 0.78
C PHE A 168 -26.50 3.72 1.47
N ILE A 169 -25.65 4.47 0.75
CA ILE A 169 -24.44 5.10 1.32
C ILE A 169 -24.84 6.14 2.39
N ALA A 170 -25.83 6.98 2.10
CA ALA A 170 -26.33 7.96 3.07
C ALA A 170 -26.81 7.29 4.37
N LYS A 171 -27.60 6.21 4.25
CA LYS A 171 -28.07 5.43 5.40
C LYS A 171 -26.94 4.74 6.15
N PHE A 172 -25.97 4.18 5.44
CA PHE A 172 -24.78 3.58 6.05
C PHE A 172 -24.02 4.61 6.91
N ASN A 173 -23.83 5.81 6.38
CA ASN A 173 -23.17 6.90 7.11
C ASN A 173 -23.98 7.32 8.34
N GLU A 174 -25.29 7.50 8.22
CA GLU A 174 -26.17 7.84 9.36
C GLU A 174 -26.11 6.78 10.47
N ASP A 175 -26.17 5.50 10.11
CA ASP A 175 -26.09 4.38 11.04
C ASP A 175 -24.72 4.29 11.73
N SER A 176 -23.65 4.70 11.05
CA SER A 176 -22.31 4.76 11.61
C SER A 176 -22.16 5.93 12.58
N GLU A 177 -22.67 7.12 12.23
CA GLU A 177 -22.68 8.32 13.08
C GLU A 177 -23.41 8.07 14.41
N LYS A 178 -24.57 7.40 14.36
CA LYS A 178 -25.31 6.97 15.57
C LYS A 178 -24.52 6.05 16.50
N LYS A 179 -23.42 5.47 16.02
CA LYS A 179 -22.54 4.55 16.74
C LYS A 179 -21.15 5.13 16.94
N ASP A 180 -21.05 6.46 17.06
CA ASP A 180 -19.78 7.17 17.27
C ASP A 180 -18.76 6.83 16.18
N ARG A 181 -19.23 6.75 14.93
CA ARG A 181 -18.43 6.44 13.73
C ARG A 181 -17.64 5.14 13.82
N LYS A 182 -18.09 4.17 14.63
CA LYS A 182 -17.44 2.87 14.82
C LYS A 182 -17.14 2.13 13.51
N TYR A 183 -17.93 2.35 12.46
CA TYR A 183 -17.78 1.69 11.17
C TYR A 183 -17.19 2.60 10.08
N GLY A 184 -16.72 3.78 10.45
CA GLY A 184 -16.26 4.82 9.53
C GLY A 184 -17.40 5.50 8.76
N VAL A 185 -17.05 6.45 7.90
CA VAL A 185 -18.01 7.11 6.99
C VAL A 185 -17.39 7.20 5.59
N ILE A 186 -18.23 7.09 4.57
CA ILE A 186 -17.88 7.37 3.17
C ILE A 186 -17.96 8.88 2.98
N TYR A 187 -16.83 9.51 2.66
CA TYR A 187 -16.78 10.97 2.57
C TYR A 187 -17.30 11.50 1.24
N ASN A 188 -16.92 10.85 0.14
CA ASN A 188 -17.26 11.24 -1.21
C ASN A 188 -17.53 10.00 -2.05
N TRP A 189 -18.52 10.10 -2.92
CA TRP A 189 -18.72 9.15 -4.01
C TRP A 189 -19.29 9.87 -5.23
N THR A 190 -18.90 9.42 -6.41
CA THR A 190 -19.36 9.99 -7.68
C THR A 190 -19.85 8.87 -8.59
N PRO A 191 -21.15 8.82 -8.90
CA PRO A 191 -21.68 7.91 -9.92
C PRO A 191 -21.49 8.50 -11.32
N LYS A 192 -21.25 7.63 -12.30
CA LYS A 192 -21.26 7.95 -13.73
C LYS A 192 -21.70 6.74 -14.54
N ILE A 193 -22.20 6.96 -15.75
CA ILE A 193 -22.55 5.89 -16.69
C ILE A 193 -21.51 5.89 -17.81
N GLU A 194 -20.78 4.80 -17.97
CA GLU A 194 -19.73 4.64 -18.98
C GLU A 194 -19.93 3.33 -19.74
N LEU A 195 -20.04 3.40 -21.06
CA LEU A 195 -20.16 2.23 -21.94
C LEU A 195 -21.27 1.23 -21.55
N GLY A 196 -22.37 1.72 -20.95
CA GLY A 196 -23.49 0.88 -20.48
C GLY A 196 -23.29 0.25 -19.10
N ASN A 197 -22.22 0.62 -18.39
CA ASN A 197 -21.99 0.26 -16.99
C ASN A 197 -22.24 1.47 -16.09
N ILE A 198 -22.62 1.19 -14.84
CA ILE A 198 -22.61 2.21 -13.79
C ILE A 198 -21.27 2.12 -13.09
N VAL A 199 -20.56 3.24 -12.98
CA VAL A 199 -19.27 3.33 -12.31
C VAL A 199 -19.40 4.23 -11.10
N PHE A 200 -18.97 3.75 -9.94
CA PHE A 200 -18.88 4.53 -8.71
C PHE A 200 -17.43 4.69 -8.30
N ASP A 201 -16.95 5.92 -8.28
CA ASP A 201 -15.69 6.26 -7.63
C ASP A 201 -15.98 6.62 -6.17
N ILE A 202 -15.52 5.80 -5.22
CA ILE A 202 -15.85 5.91 -3.79
C ILE A 202 -14.58 6.09 -2.97
N ASN A 203 -14.58 7.09 -2.09
CA ASN A 203 -13.59 7.22 -1.03
C ASN A 203 -14.08 6.50 0.24
N LEU A 204 -13.52 5.32 0.50
CA LEU A 204 -13.85 4.49 1.66
C LEU A 204 -13.44 5.11 3.00
N GLY A 205 -12.61 6.17 3.00
CA GLY A 205 -12.19 6.85 4.21
C GLY A 205 -11.73 5.89 5.31
N SER A 206 -12.41 5.94 6.46
CA SER A 206 -12.14 5.06 7.60
C SER A 206 -12.98 3.77 7.63
N THR A 207 -13.91 3.57 6.68
CA THR A 207 -14.76 2.35 6.65
C THR A 207 -13.96 1.13 6.23
N GLY A 208 -13.01 1.35 5.31
CA GLY A 208 -12.25 0.29 4.65
C GLY A 208 -13.16 -0.81 4.09
N PRO A 209 -12.73 -2.08 4.13
CA PRO A 209 -13.48 -3.19 3.52
C PRO A 209 -14.79 -3.53 4.24
N TYR A 210 -15.05 -2.97 5.43
CA TYR A 210 -16.30 -3.24 6.16
C TYR A 210 -17.53 -2.71 5.39
N PHE A 211 -17.39 -1.62 4.65
CA PHE A 211 -18.45 -1.08 3.81
C PHE A 211 -18.96 -2.12 2.79
N PHE A 212 -18.04 -2.82 2.11
CA PHE A 212 -18.38 -3.84 1.13
C PHE A 212 -19.12 -5.04 1.69
N LYS A 213 -18.87 -5.38 2.96
CA LYS A 213 -19.64 -6.42 3.68
C LYS A 213 -21.15 -6.08 3.74
N LYS A 214 -21.50 -4.80 3.66
CA LYS A 214 -22.89 -4.32 3.66
C LYS A 214 -23.39 -4.05 2.25
N LEU A 215 -22.56 -3.44 1.40
CA LEU A 215 -22.94 -3.11 0.03
C LEU A 215 -23.24 -4.35 -0.80
N PHE A 216 -22.39 -5.38 -0.78
CA PHE A 216 -22.57 -6.52 -1.68
C PHE A 216 -23.84 -7.34 -1.44
N PRO A 217 -24.23 -7.64 -0.19
CA PRO A 217 -25.54 -8.24 0.08
C PRO A 217 -26.69 -7.35 -0.37
N PHE A 218 -26.64 -6.03 -0.11
CA PHE A 218 -27.67 -5.09 -0.57
C PHE A 218 -27.82 -5.13 -2.09
N LEU A 219 -26.72 -5.04 -2.84
CA LEU A 219 -26.76 -5.15 -4.31
C LEU A 219 -27.29 -6.51 -4.76
N SER A 220 -27.01 -7.58 -4.00
CA SER A 220 -27.49 -8.91 -4.32
C SER A 220 -29.01 -9.04 -4.15
N GLU A 221 -29.61 -8.26 -3.25
CA GLU A 221 -31.06 -8.23 -3.05
C GLU A 221 -31.79 -7.53 -4.21
N LEU A 222 -31.14 -6.56 -4.87
CA LEU A 222 -31.70 -5.87 -6.04
C LEU A 222 -31.79 -6.78 -7.27
N ASN A 223 -30.87 -7.74 -7.40
CA ASN A 223 -30.83 -8.75 -8.46
C ASN A 223 -30.83 -8.19 -9.91
N TYR A 224 -30.32 -6.97 -10.10
CA TYR A 224 -30.22 -6.31 -11.41
C TYR A 224 -28.89 -6.57 -12.14
N PHE A 225 -27.93 -7.21 -11.47
CA PHE A 225 -26.52 -7.19 -11.87
C PHE A 225 -26.09 -8.51 -12.50
N GLU A 226 -25.31 -8.44 -13.57
CA GLU A 226 -24.59 -9.58 -14.14
C GLU A 226 -23.25 -9.75 -13.43
N ARG A 227 -22.50 -8.64 -13.32
CA ARG A 227 -21.16 -8.58 -12.74
C ARG A 227 -20.96 -7.27 -11.99
N ILE A 228 -20.24 -7.35 -10.88
CA ILE A 228 -19.71 -6.21 -10.14
C ILE A 228 -18.20 -6.39 -10.00
N GLU A 229 -17.44 -5.37 -10.37
CA GLU A 229 -15.99 -5.36 -10.28
C GLU A 229 -15.49 -4.27 -9.33
N LEU A 230 -14.59 -4.65 -8.42
CA LEU A 230 -13.83 -3.75 -7.56
C LEU A 230 -12.43 -3.53 -8.12
N CYS A 231 -12.14 -2.28 -8.47
CA CYS A 231 -10.86 -1.80 -8.98
C CYS A 231 -10.11 -0.92 -7.96
#